data_AF-A0A843E9V8-F1
#
_entry.id   AF-A0A843E9V8-F1
#
_cell.length_a   1.000
_cell.length_b   1.000
_cell.length_c   1.000
_cell.angle_alpha   90.00
_cell.angle_beta   90.00
_cell.angle_gamma   90.00
#
_symmetry.space_group_name_H-M   'P 1'
#
loop_
_entity.id
_entity.type
_entity.pdbx_description
1 polymer ?
#
loop_
_entity_poly.entity_id
_entity_poly.type
_entity_poly.pdbx_seq_one_letter_code
_entity_poly.pdbx_strand_id
1 'polypeptide(L)'
;MTFTVKEICQEIWNLEEKYELNHKEIQGCYPWQLIRMYLYYEITRKTNVFESAQQSSLSLFDKINSFLPFLKNSILSNPLSGSENVDVLIFDHPRKVIFEDEYQDIYSYFLKDTLNKYGKHFETIESPYLNHHFRNNENIKENNVRFNDRILLGSFIHKTWNRGKLPFTEEEKQLINAIKDELETAFKIEIDLFRIMEDHILNFQYDREKYIELLQRKNPKVVFLVVAYENKALVAACKKMNIEIIELQHGTISPYHLGYSYPENTMKFNDEIKDIEYFPDKILSFGDYWKNACPFPIDSENIISMGFPYFEENSKTYMKIAEEKNLEGENNQTEDKQILFISQGVIGKYLSKLAYETA
;
A
#
# COMPACT_ATOMS: atom_id res chain seq x y z
N MET A 1 -11.03 -23.03 16.73
CA MET A 1 -10.98 -21.80 17.52
C MET A 1 -11.04 -20.67 16.51
N THR A 2 -12.02 -19.77 16.63
CA THR A 2 -12.11 -18.59 15.75
C THR A 2 -11.32 -17.46 16.39
N PHE A 3 -10.22 -17.09 15.77
CA PHE A 3 -9.43 -15.93 16.19
C PHE A 3 -10.16 -14.64 15.80
N THR A 4 -9.87 -13.56 16.50
CA THR A 4 -10.24 -12.20 16.13
C THR A 4 -9.03 -11.47 15.53
N VAL A 5 -9.29 -10.41 14.77
CA VAL A 5 -8.22 -9.51 14.28
C VAL A 5 -7.36 -8.98 15.43
N LYS A 6 -7.99 -8.65 16.57
CA LYS A 6 -7.30 -8.17 17.78
C LYS A 6 -6.33 -9.21 18.32
N GLU A 7 -6.75 -10.46 18.47
CA GLU A 7 -5.91 -11.54 19.00
C GLU A 7 -4.72 -11.80 18.06
N ILE A 8 -4.94 -11.79 16.74
CA ILE A 8 -3.85 -11.95 15.77
C ILE A 8 -2.82 -10.82 15.89
N CYS A 9 -3.27 -9.56 15.94
CA CYS A 9 -2.36 -8.43 16.13
C CYS A 9 -1.60 -8.50 17.46
N GLN A 10 -2.27 -8.91 18.55
CA GLN A 10 -1.64 -9.01 19.86
C GLN A 10 -0.51 -10.03 19.86
N GLU A 11 -0.70 -11.21 19.28
CA GLU A 11 0.36 -12.22 19.18
C GLU A 11 1.53 -11.74 18.33
N ILE A 12 1.26 -11.01 17.23
CA ILE A 12 2.31 -10.41 16.40
C ILE A 12 3.10 -9.36 17.19
N TRP A 13 2.42 -8.49 17.95
CA TRP A 13 3.10 -7.50 18.80
C TRP A 13 3.88 -8.13 19.96
N ASN A 14 3.38 -9.23 20.54
CA ASN A 14 4.09 -9.97 21.57
C ASN A 14 5.42 -10.52 21.03
N LEU A 15 5.42 -11.04 19.79
CA LEU A 15 6.65 -11.50 19.12
C LEU A 15 7.59 -10.33 18.80
N GLU A 16 7.04 -9.20 18.33
CA GLU A 16 7.82 -7.99 18.06
C GLU A 16 8.53 -7.47 19.30
N GLU A 17 7.86 -7.44 20.45
CA GLU A 17 8.46 -7.05 21.73
C GLU A 17 9.48 -8.09 22.21
N LYS A 18 9.09 -9.38 22.24
CA LYS A 18 9.93 -10.47 22.77
C LYS A 18 11.27 -10.60 22.06
N TYR A 19 11.29 -10.40 20.74
CA TYR A 19 12.47 -10.60 19.91
C TYR A 19 13.00 -9.29 19.30
N GLU A 20 12.44 -8.14 19.68
CA GLU A 20 12.75 -6.82 19.12
C GLU A 20 12.71 -6.82 17.58
N LEU A 21 11.74 -7.52 16.98
CA LEU A 21 11.78 -7.93 15.56
C LEU A 21 11.83 -6.75 14.59
N ASN A 22 11.22 -5.62 14.96
CA ASN A 22 11.24 -4.42 14.14
C ASN A 22 12.67 -3.89 13.93
N HIS A 23 13.62 -4.25 14.80
CA HIS A 23 15.00 -3.73 14.79
C HIS A 23 16.06 -4.80 14.55
N LYS A 24 15.66 -6.05 14.25
CA LYS A 24 16.61 -7.11 13.86
C LYS A 24 16.99 -6.97 12.40
N GLU A 25 18.26 -6.66 12.17
CA GLU A 25 18.85 -6.66 10.83
C GLU A 25 19.24 -8.08 10.43
N ILE A 26 18.83 -8.46 9.22
CA ILE A 26 19.15 -9.75 8.58
C ILE A 26 19.45 -9.43 7.12
N GLN A 27 20.60 -9.90 6.64
CA GLN A 27 21.01 -9.72 5.24
C GLN A 27 20.95 -8.25 4.76
N GLY A 28 21.33 -7.29 5.63
CA GLY A 28 21.42 -5.87 5.27
C GLY A 28 20.09 -5.10 5.25
N CYS A 29 19.03 -5.65 5.84
CA CYS A 29 17.71 -5.04 5.92
C CYS A 29 16.93 -5.49 7.17
N TYR A 30 15.77 -4.90 7.44
CA TYR A 30 14.88 -5.26 8.54
C TYR A 30 13.71 -6.13 8.03
N PRO A 31 13.89 -7.45 7.84
CA PRO A 31 12.92 -8.28 7.13
C PRO A 31 11.56 -8.35 7.82
N TRP A 32 11.50 -8.25 9.15
CA TRP A 32 10.22 -8.26 9.86
C TRP A 32 9.34 -7.10 9.43
N GLN A 33 9.91 -5.88 9.35
CA GLN A 33 9.19 -4.72 8.84
C GLN A 33 8.68 -4.97 7.41
N LEU A 34 9.44 -5.70 6.57
CA LEU A 34 9.01 -6.07 5.22
C LEU A 34 7.76 -6.95 5.23
N ILE A 35 7.75 -7.98 6.09
CA ILE A 35 6.77 -9.07 6.01
C ILE A 35 5.59 -8.97 6.98
N ARG A 36 5.62 -8.11 8.02
CA ARG A 36 4.60 -8.13 9.09
C ARG A 36 3.16 -8.01 8.58
N MET A 37 2.91 -7.12 7.60
CA MET A 37 1.59 -6.97 6.98
C MET A 37 1.22 -8.18 6.11
N TYR A 38 2.20 -8.76 5.42
CA TYR A 38 2.01 -9.99 4.63
C TYR A 38 1.62 -11.16 5.55
N LEU A 39 2.36 -11.36 6.65
CA LEU A 39 2.07 -12.40 7.63
C LEU A 39 0.69 -12.22 8.26
N TYR A 40 0.30 -10.99 8.60
CA TYR A 40 -1.05 -10.70 9.08
C TYR A 40 -2.14 -11.18 8.11
N TYR A 41 -2.01 -10.89 6.80
CA TYR A 41 -2.97 -11.38 5.81
C TYR A 41 -2.89 -12.90 5.58
N GLU A 42 -1.70 -13.49 5.66
CA GLU A 42 -1.53 -14.95 5.55
C GLU A 42 -2.17 -15.68 6.73
N ILE A 43 -1.97 -15.19 7.96
CA ILE A 43 -2.54 -15.74 9.19
C ILE A 43 -4.05 -15.58 9.19
N THR A 44 -4.59 -14.39 8.93
CA THR A 44 -6.04 -14.13 8.90
C THR A 44 -6.76 -14.98 7.85
N ARG A 45 -6.13 -15.24 6.70
CA ARG A 45 -6.64 -16.21 5.70
C ARG A 45 -6.62 -17.65 6.21
N LYS A 46 -5.47 -18.12 6.72
CA LYS A 46 -5.33 -19.52 7.19
C LYS A 46 -6.20 -19.84 8.41
N THR A 47 -6.50 -18.83 9.22
CA THR A 47 -7.40 -18.91 10.38
C THR A 47 -8.87 -18.66 10.05
N ASN A 48 -9.21 -18.37 8.79
CA ASN A 48 -10.56 -18.02 8.30
C ASN A 48 -11.17 -16.78 8.99
N VAL A 49 -10.35 -15.88 9.53
CA VAL A 49 -10.82 -14.58 10.04
C VAL A 49 -11.24 -13.68 8.90
N PHE A 50 -10.47 -13.70 7.81
CA PHE A 50 -10.86 -13.06 6.56
C PHE A 50 -11.22 -14.12 5.53
N GLU A 51 -12.37 -13.93 4.87
CA GLU A 51 -12.62 -14.66 3.63
C GLU A 51 -11.62 -14.21 2.56
N SER A 52 -11.22 -15.14 1.69
CA SER A 52 -10.41 -14.78 0.53
C SER A 52 -11.12 -13.68 -0.25
N ALA A 53 -10.46 -12.53 -0.43
CA ALA A 53 -10.96 -11.49 -1.33
C ALA A 53 -11.30 -12.16 -2.67
N GLN A 54 -12.54 -12.00 -3.14
CA GLN A 54 -12.99 -12.47 -4.45
C GLN A 54 -12.23 -11.70 -5.54
N GLN A 55 -10.97 -12.06 -5.78
CA GLN A 55 -10.33 -11.83 -7.06
C GLN A 55 -10.50 -13.12 -7.84
N SER A 56 -11.25 -13.04 -8.94
CA SER A 56 -11.31 -14.11 -9.93
C SER A 56 -9.87 -14.48 -10.31
N SER A 57 -9.52 -15.75 -10.15
CA SER A 57 -8.21 -16.22 -10.62
C SER A 57 -8.15 -15.98 -12.13
N LEU A 58 -7.24 -15.11 -12.58
CA LEU A 58 -7.00 -14.89 -14.01
C LEU A 58 -6.74 -16.23 -14.71
N SER A 59 -7.37 -16.43 -15.86
CA SER A 59 -7.11 -17.62 -16.66
C SER A 59 -5.64 -17.65 -17.10
N LEU A 60 -5.12 -18.83 -17.44
CA LEU A 60 -3.75 -18.94 -17.96
C LEU A 60 -3.55 -18.08 -19.23
N PHE A 61 -4.60 -17.93 -20.04
CA PHE A 61 -4.57 -17.10 -21.24
C PHE A 61 -4.48 -15.60 -20.89
N ASP A 62 -5.24 -15.14 -19.90
CA ASP A 62 -5.19 -13.75 -19.43
C ASP A 62 -3.83 -13.41 -18.80
N LYS A 63 -3.21 -14.37 -18.10
CA LYS A 63 -1.85 -14.21 -17.55
C LYS A 63 -0.81 -14.01 -18.66
N ILE A 64 -0.92 -14.75 -19.76
CA ILE A 64 0.02 -14.62 -20.90
C ILE A 64 -0.22 -13.30 -21.64
N ASN A 65 -1.47 -12.98 -21.96
CA ASN A 65 -1.81 -11.76 -22.70
C ASN A 65 -1.48 -10.48 -21.94
N SER A 66 -1.59 -10.51 -20.61
CA SER A 66 -1.24 -9.37 -19.75
C SER A 66 0.28 -9.23 -19.54
N PHE A 67 1.06 -10.29 -19.79
CA PHE A 67 2.53 -10.24 -19.65
C PHE A 67 3.25 -9.51 -20.81
N LEU A 68 2.73 -9.59 -22.04
CA LEU A 68 3.33 -8.91 -23.20
C LEU A 68 3.32 -7.36 -23.07
N PRO A 69 2.18 -6.72 -22.72
CA PRO A 69 2.15 -5.29 -22.41
C PRO A 69 3.13 -4.90 -21.31
N PHE A 70 3.17 -5.66 -20.21
CA PHE A 70 4.10 -5.43 -19.10
C PHE A 70 5.56 -5.43 -19.55
N LEU A 71 5.97 -6.41 -20.36
CA LEU A 71 7.32 -6.46 -20.92
C LEU A 71 7.61 -5.27 -21.85
N LYS A 72 6.66 -4.92 -22.74
CA LYS A 72 6.80 -3.76 -23.64
C LYS A 72 6.97 -2.45 -22.85
N ASN A 73 6.14 -2.27 -21.82
CA ASN A 73 6.13 -1.10 -20.95
C ASN A 73 7.40 -0.97 -20.13
N SER A 74 7.98 -2.09 -19.70
CA SER A 74 9.28 -2.13 -19.02
C SER A 74 10.43 -1.52 -19.84
N ILE A 75 10.27 -1.42 -21.16
CA ILE A 75 11.26 -0.83 -22.07
C ILE A 75 10.85 0.60 -22.47
N LEU A 76 9.63 0.79 -22.96
CA LEU A 76 9.20 2.06 -23.57
C LEU A 76 8.91 3.16 -22.56
N SER A 77 8.36 2.81 -21.39
CA SER A 77 7.95 3.77 -20.36
C SER A 77 8.84 3.70 -19.12
N ASN A 78 10.07 3.21 -19.30
CA ASN A 78 11.00 2.94 -18.20
C ASN A 78 11.33 4.21 -17.38
N PRO A 79 11.06 4.25 -16.07
CA PRO A 79 11.33 5.41 -15.22
C PRO A 79 12.83 5.65 -15.00
N LEU A 80 13.66 4.62 -15.21
CA LEU A 80 15.12 4.73 -15.16
C LEU A 80 15.73 5.33 -16.44
N SER A 81 14.89 5.67 -17.43
CA SER A 81 15.31 6.38 -18.64
C SER A 81 15.12 7.89 -18.51
N GLY A 82 15.95 8.65 -19.23
CA GLY A 82 16.02 10.10 -19.10
C GLY A 82 16.79 10.57 -17.86
N SER A 83 17.12 11.86 -17.83
CA SER A 83 17.86 12.52 -16.74
C SER A 83 17.30 13.92 -16.46
N GLU A 84 16.03 14.13 -16.79
CA GLU A 84 15.36 15.40 -16.51
C GLU A 84 15.06 15.45 -15.01
N ASN A 85 15.59 16.51 -14.37
CA ASN A 85 15.32 16.77 -12.97
C ASN A 85 13.86 17.15 -12.79
N VAL A 86 13.22 16.63 -11.75
CA VAL A 86 11.85 16.98 -11.36
C VAL A 86 11.88 17.62 -9.96
N ASP A 87 10.91 18.47 -9.65
CA ASP A 87 10.72 18.93 -8.27
C ASP A 87 10.07 17.84 -7.42
N VAL A 88 9.13 17.07 -8.01
CA VAL A 88 8.29 16.10 -7.31
C VAL A 88 8.19 14.79 -8.08
N LEU A 89 8.30 13.65 -7.38
CA LEU A 89 7.84 12.35 -7.89
C LEU A 89 6.55 11.93 -7.20
N ILE A 90 5.62 11.35 -7.96
CA ILE A 90 4.35 10.83 -7.45
C ILE A 90 4.28 9.34 -7.78
N PHE A 91 4.17 8.48 -6.76
CA PHE A 91 3.89 7.06 -6.92
C PHE A 91 2.40 6.83 -6.65
N ASP A 92 1.64 6.74 -7.72
CA ASP A 92 0.19 6.66 -7.63
C ASP A 92 -0.31 5.23 -7.31
N HIS A 93 -1.58 5.14 -6.93
CA HIS A 93 -2.23 3.86 -6.71
C HIS A 93 -2.54 3.18 -8.05
N PRO A 94 -2.26 1.86 -8.19
CA PRO A 94 -2.42 1.14 -9.46
C PRO A 94 -3.89 1.06 -9.92
N ARG A 95 -4.84 0.97 -8.98
CA ARG A 95 -6.27 0.95 -9.31
C ARG A 95 -6.73 2.35 -9.69
N LYS A 96 -7.17 2.53 -10.93
CA LYS A 96 -7.79 3.75 -11.44
C LYS A 96 -9.31 3.70 -11.36
N VAL A 97 -9.93 4.85 -11.15
CA VAL A 97 -11.37 5.07 -11.24
C VAL A 97 -11.65 5.99 -12.42
N ILE A 98 -12.78 5.81 -13.10
CA ILE A 98 -13.22 6.76 -14.11
C ILE A 98 -13.79 7.98 -13.39
N PHE A 99 -13.13 9.12 -13.53
CA PHE A 99 -13.52 10.40 -12.96
C PHE A 99 -13.28 11.49 -14.02
N GLU A 100 -14.27 12.34 -14.25
CA GLU A 100 -14.23 13.37 -15.32
C GLU A 100 -13.85 12.80 -16.69
N ASP A 101 -14.45 11.65 -17.05
CA ASP A 101 -14.17 10.92 -18.29
C ASP A 101 -12.72 10.43 -18.45
N GLU A 102 -11.91 10.42 -17.38
CA GLU A 102 -10.52 9.95 -17.36
C GLU A 102 -10.29 8.82 -16.36
N TYR A 103 -9.32 7.93 -16.65
CA TYR A 103 -8.84 6.99 -15.64
C TYR A 103 -7.86 7.70 -14.71
N GLN A 104 -8.26 7.91 -13.45
CA GLN A 104 -7.46 8.65 -12.49
C GLN A 104 -7.22 7.86 -11.20
N ASP A 105 -6.08 8.14 -10.55
CA ASP A 105 -5.89 7.81 -9.16
C ASP A 105 -6.55 8.88 -8.29
N ILE A 106 -7.68 8.52 -7.68
CA ILE A 106 -8.48 9.41 -6.83
C ILE A 106 -7.72 9.90 -5.59
N TYR A 107 -6.63 9.25 -5.19
CA TYR A 107 -5.83 9.63 -4.03
C TYR A 107 -4.74 10.65 -4.37
N SER A 108 -4.37 10.83 -5.64
CA SER A 108 -3.24 11.67 -6.02
C SER A 108 -3.49 12.62 -7.19
N TYR A 109 -4.61 12.50 -7.92
CA TYR A 109 -4.89 13.33 -9.12
C TYR A 109 -4.74 14.83 -8.85
N PHE A 110 -5.30 15.32 -7.73
CA PHE A 110 -5.27 16.73 -7.33
C PHE A 110 -3.85 17.29 -7.15
N LEU A 111 -2.85 16.44 -6.89
CA LEU A 111 -1.45 16.87 -6.80
C LEU A 111 -0.97 17.38 -8.16
N LYS A 112 -1.37 16.72 -9.26
CA LYS A 112 -0.99 17.15 -10.60
C LYS A 112 -1.47 18.58 -10.87
N ASP A 113 -2.73 18.86 -10.57
CA ASP A 113 -3.33 20.18 -10.75
C ASP A 113 -2.67 21.24 -9.87
N THR A 114 -2.42 20.87 -8.62
CA THR A 114 -1.74 21.74 -7.66
C THR A 114 -0.33 22.08 -8.12
N LEU A 115 0.45 21.08 -8.56
CA LEU A 115 1.82 21.26 -9.00
C LEU A 115 1.89 22.09 -10.30
N ASN A 116 0.99 21.83 -11.25
CA ASN A 116 0.84 22.64 -12.46
C ASN A 116 0.54 24.11 -12.13
N LYS A 117 -0.41 24.36 -11.22
CA LYS A 117 -0.78 25.71 -10.75
C LYS A 117 0.41 26.47 -10.15
N TYR A 118 1.30 25.77 -9.45
CA TYR A 118 2.51 26.36 -8.86
C TYR A 118 3.74 26.28 -9.77
N GLY A 119 3.58 25.86 -11.04
CA GLY A 119 4.68 25.76 -12.00
C GLY A 119 5.79 24.80 -11.57
N LYS A 120 5.45 23.71 -10.86
CA LYS A 120 6.39 22.69 -10.40
C LYS A 120 6.51 21.59 -11.44
N HIS A 121 7.75 21.16 -11.69
CA HIS A 121 7.99 20.04 -12.58
C HIS A 121 7.80 18.72 -11.82
N PHE A 122 7.06 17.78 -12.38
CA PHE A 122 6.81 16.50 -11.72
C PHE A 122 6.71 15.35 -12.71
N GLU A 123 6.94 14.14 -12.22
CA GLU A 123 6.71 12.89 -12.96
C GLU A 123 5.91 11.91 -12.08
N THR A 124 4.94 11.23 -12.68
CA THR A 124 4.16 10.18 -12.02
C THR A 124 4.73 8.82 -12.40
N ILE A 125 4.97 7.97 -11.40
CA ILE A 125 5.41 6.59 -11.57
C ILE A 125 4.21 5.68 -11.27
N GLU A 126 3.62 5.15 -12.34
CA GLU A 126 2.43 4.31 -12.27
C GLU A 126 2.83 2.83 -12.16
N SER A 127 2.24 2.12 -11.20
CA SER A 127 2.37 0.65 -11.12
C SER A 127 1.18 -0.02 -11.80
N PRO A 128 1.37 -1.18 -12.46
CA PRO A 128 0.29 -1.81 -13.20
C PRO A 128 -0.74 -2.46 -12.25
N TYR A 129 -2.01 -2.36 -12.60
CA TYR A 129 -3.08 -3.15 -11.97
C TYR A 129 -3.36 -4.39 -12.81
N LEU A 130 -3.11 -5.58 -12.26
CA LEU A 130 -3.22 -6.85 -12.98
C LEU A 130 -2.41 -6.86 -14.31
N ASN A 131 -1.21 -6.29 -14.30
CA ASN A 131 -0.32 -6.10 -15.47
C ASN A 131 -0.87 -5.13 -16.55
N HIS A 132 -1.88 -4.33 -16.24
CA HIS A 132 -2.42 -3.29 -17.13
C HIS A 132 -2.27 -1.89 -16.53
N HIS A 133 -2.00 -0.91 -17.40
CA HIS A 133 -2.09 0.51 -17.08
C HIS A 133 -3.40 1.04 -17.67
N PHE A 134 -4.32 1.47 -16.82
CA PHE A 134 -5.64 1.90 -17.24
C PHE A 134 -5.60 3.38 -17.62
N ARG A 135 -5.53 3.64 -18.93
CA ARG A 135 -5.43 4.97 -19.54
C ARG A 135 -6.35 5.06 -20.75
N ASN A 136 -6.88 6.24 -21.04
CA ASN A 136 -7.75 6.50 -22.19
C ASN A 136 -7.18 7.60 -23.08
N ASN A 137 -7.90 7.98 -24.15
CA ASN A 137 -7.39 8.94 -25.14
C ASN A 137 -6.98 10.30 -24.54
N GLU A 138 -7.61 10.71 -23.45
CA GLU A 138 -7.32 11.97 -22.77
C GLU A 138 -5.94 11.93 -22.10
N ASN A 139 -5.65 10.87 -21.33
CA ASN A 139 -4.43 10.81 -20.52
C ASN A 139 -3.31 9.91 -21.08
N ILE A 140 -3.55 9.14 -22.15
CA ILE A 140 -2.54 8.22 -22.73
C ILE A 140 -1.31 8.95 -23.28
N LYS A 141 -1.43 10.25 -23.59
CA LYS A 141 -0.35 11.09 -24.12
C LYS A 141 0.35 11.94 -23.06
N GLU A 142 0.02 11.79 -21.78
CA GLU A 142 0.73 12.46 -20.69
C GLU A 142 2.21 12.09 -20.71
N ASN A 143 3.07 13.05 -21.08
CA ASN A 143 4.51 12.82 -21.22
C ASN A 143 5.25 12.72 -19.88
N ASN A 144 4.60 13.13 -18.79
CA ASN A 144 5.11 13.13 -17.42
C ASN A 144 4.76 11.86 -16.65
N VAL A 145 4.39 10.75 -17.34
CA VAL A 145 4.12 9.47 -16.69
C VAL A 145 5.07 8.38 -17.19
N ARG A 146 5.60 7.62 -16.23
CA ARG A 146 6.46 6.45 -16.45
C ARG A 146 5.87 5.24 -15.72
N PHE A 147 6.22 4.05 -16.18
CA PHE A 147 5.67 2.80 -15.67
C PHE A 147 6.69 2.02 -14.86
N ASN A 148 6.34 1.65 -13.63
CA ASN A 148 7.23 0.95 -12.70
C ASN A 148 7.61 -0.48 -13.14
N ASP A 149 7.02 -0.95 -14.24
CA ASP A 149 7.19 -2.28 -14.86
C ASP A 149 8.66 -2.69 -14.99
N ARG A 150 9.58 -1.77 -15.28
CA ARG A 150 11.02 -2.10 -15.39
C ARG A 150 11.61 -2.59 -14.08
N ILE A 151 11.29 -1.91 -12.99
CA ILE A 151 11.79 -2.24 -11.65
C ILE A 151 11.13 -3.53 -11.19
N LEU A 152 9.81 -3.64 -11.32
CA LEU A 152 9.03 -4.83 -10.95
C LEU A 152 9.48 -6.10 -11.70
N LEU A 153 9.70 -6.01 -13.02
CA LEU A 153 10.20 -7.12 -13.81
C LEU A 153 11.62 -7.53 -13.38
N GLY A 154 12.48 -6.54 -13.13
CA GLY A 154 13.83 -6.76 -12.64
C GLY A 154 13.86 -7.48 -11.29
N SER A 155 13.00 -7.06 -10.36
CA SER A 155 12.84 -7.63 -9.03
C SER A 155 12.35 -9.07 -9.09
N PHE A 156 11.32 -9.34 -9.91
CA PHE A 156 10.83 -10.68 -10.17
C PHE A 156 11.94 -11.62 -10.67
N ILE A 157 12.71 -11.17 -11.66
CA ILE A 157 13.82 -11.92 -12.24
C ILE A 157 14.94 -12.14 -11.20
N HIS A 158 15.35 -11.10 -10.49
CA HIS A 158 16.39 -11.15 -9.47
C HIS A 158 16.04 -12.15 -8.36
N LYS A 159 14.84 -12.03 -7.79
CA LYS A 159 14.33 -12.96 -6.78
C LYS A 159 14.31 -14.39 -7.32
N THR A 160 13.80 -14.60 -8.53
CA THR A 160 13.68 -15.95 -9.12
C THR A 160 15.04 -16.61 -9.29
N TRP A 161 16.06 -15.88 -9.72
CA TRP A 161 17.42 -16.43 -9.89
C TRP A 161 18.19 -16.61 -8.58
N ASN A 162 17.90 -15.82 -7.55
CA ASN A 162 18.63 -15.85 -6.27
C ASN A 162 17.90 -16.62 -5.15
N ARG A 163 16.69 -17.10 -5.43
CA ARG A 163 15.92 -17.98 -4.56
C ARG A 163 16.71 -19.23 -4.13
N GLY A 164 16.66 -19.54 -2.84
CA GLY A 164 17.39 -20.62 -2.20
C GLY A 164 18.89 -20.36 -2.02
N LYS A 165 19.39 -19.18 -2.39
CA LYS A 165 20.83 -18.82 -2.35
C LYS A 165 21.17 -17.78 -1.30
N LEU A 166 20.17 -17.25 -0.57
CA LEU A 166 20.41 -16.23 0.44
C LEU A 166 21.15 -16.86 1.64
N PRO A 167 22.35 -16.37 2.00
CA PRO A 167 23.22 -17.03 2.96
C PRO A 167 22.85 -16.68 4.41
N PHE A 168 21.75 -17.23 4.91
CA PHE A 168 21.37 -17.05 6.32
C PHE A 168 22.41 -17.65 7.27
N THR A 169 22.79 -16.88 8.30
CA THR A 169 23.64 -17.38 9.39
C THR A 169 22.89 -18.38 10.27
N GLU A 170 23.60 -19.15 11.09
CA GLU A 170 22.95 -20.08 12.02
C GLU A 170 22.09 -19.36 13.07
N GLU A 171 22.53 -18.18 13.53
CA GLU A 171 21.77 -17.34 14.45
C GLU A 171 20.48 -16.82 13.80
N GLU A 172 20.56 -16.34 12.56
CA GLU A 172 19.39 -15.92 11.78
C GLU A 172 18.42 -17.10 11.60
N LYS A 173 18.91 -18.29 11.26
CA LYS A 173 18.07 -19.50 11.13
C LYS A 173 17.40 -19.88 12.45
N GLN A 174 18.11 -19.79 13.57
CA GLN A 174 17.54 -20.11 14.88
C GLN A 174 16.42 -19.14 15.24
N LEU A 175 16.62 -17.84 15.03
CA LEU A 175 15.60 -16.81 15.24
C LEU A 175 14.37 -17.06 14.37
N ILE A 176 14.56 -17.31 13.06
CA ILE A 176 13.45 -17.54 12.12
C ILE A 176 12.66 -18.80 12.53
N ASN A 177 13.33 -19.88 12.93
CA ASN A 177 12.65 -21.08 13.42
C ASN A 177 11.85 -20.81 14.70
N ALA A 178 12.42 -20.08 15.66
CA ALA A 178 11.72 -19.75 16.90
C ALA A 178 10.43 -18.95 16.65
N ILE A 179 10.50 -17.93 15.77
CA ILE A 179 9.32 -17.15 15.38
C ILE A 179 8.30 -18.02 14.66
N LYS A 180 8.75 -18.86 13.72
CA LYS A 180 7.88 -19.78 12.98
C LYS A 180 7.14 -20.71 13.94
N ASP A 181 7.86 -21.37 14.85
CA ASP A 181 7.27 -22.34 15.77
C ASP A 181 6.23 -21.69 16.70
N GLU A 182 6.48 -20.45 17.16
CA GLU A 182 5.50 -19.71 17.97
C GLU A 182 4.27 -19.30 17.17
N LEU A 183 4.43 -18.80 15.94
CA LEU A 183 3.30 -18.46 15.08
C LEU A 183 2.45 -19.71 14.75
N GLU A 184 3.10 -20.82 14.37
CA GLU A 184 2.42 -22.05 14.02
C GLU A 184 1.70 -22.66 15.23
N THR A 185 2.32 -22.60 16.42
CA THR A 185 1.70 -23.07 17.67
C THR A 185 0.52 -22.19 18.07
N ALA A 186 0.69 -20.87 18.06
CA ALA A 186 -0.34 -19.92 18.48
C ALA A 186 -1.59 -20.02 17.60
N PHE A 187 -1.40 -20.08 16.27
CA PHE A 187 -2.50 -20.04 15.32
C PHE A 187 -2.96 -21.40 14.80
N LYS A 188 -2.21 -22.48 15.08
CA LYS A 188 -2.46 -23.84 14.57
C LYS A 188 -2.49 -23.88 13.04
N ILE A 189 -1.48 -23.28 12.44
CA ILE A 189 -1.29 -23.15 10.99
C ILE A 189 0.13 -23.57 10.61
N GLU A 190 0.38 -23.77 9.32
CA GLU A 190 1.72 -23.96 8.77
C GLU A 190 2.14 -22.71 7.98
N ILE A 191 3.37 -22.23 8.20
CA ILE A 191 3.95 -21.06 7.54
C ILE A 191 5.38 -21.38 7.07
N ASP A 192 5.64 -21.13 5.78
CA ASP A 192 7.00 -21.18 5.24
C ASP A 192 7.72 -19.83 5.46
N LEU A 193 8.07 -19.55 6.72
CA LEU A 193 8.61 -18.24 7.11
C LEU A 193 9.94 -17.93 6.44
N PHE A 194 10.81 -18.93 6.26
CA PHE A 194 12.07 -18.79 5.53
C PHE A 194 11.84 -18.30 4.11
N ARG A 195 10.91 -18.94 3.40
CA ARG A 195 10.61 -18.58 2.02
C ARG A 195 9.98 -17.20 1.89
N ILE A 196 9.09 -16.85 2.82
CA ILE A 196 8.46 -15.53 2.90
C ILE A 196 9.53 -14.46 3.13
N MET A 197 10.41 -14.63 4.12
CA MET A 197 11.50 -13.70 4.40
C MET A 197 12.45 -13.59 3.21
N GLU A 198 12.94 -14.70 2.67
CA GLU A 198 13.86 -14.71 1.55
C GLU A 198 13.30 -13.95 0.33
N ASP A 199 12.05 -14.24 -0.06
CA ASP A 199 11.44 -13.57 -1.22
C ASP A 199 11.32 -12.06 -1.01
N HIS A 200 10.97 -11.61 0.20
CA HIS A 200 10.84 -10.18 0.49
C HIS A 200 12.20 -9.48 0.62
N ILE A 201 13.22 -10.14 1.18
CA ILE A 201 14.59 -9.61 1.24
C ILE A 201 15.14 -9.41 -0.17
N LEU A 202 15.04 -10.44 -1.03
CA LEU A 202 15.56 -10.38 -2.40
C LEU A 202 14.86 -9.30 -3.24
N ASN A 203 13.53 -9.19 -3.13
CA ASN A 203 12.80 -8.09 -3.78
C ASN A 203 13.27 -6.73 -3.25
N PHE A 204 13.31 -6.56 -1.92
CA PHE A 204 13.66 -5.29 -1.28
C PHE A 204 15.06 -4.82 -1.66
N GLN A 205 16.05 -5.71 -1.65
CA GLN A 205 17.43 -5.40 -2.01
C GLN A 205 17.50 -4.85 -3.45
N TYR A 206 16.86 -5.55 -4.40
CA TYR A 206 16.82 -5.11 -5.80
C TYR A 206 16.06 -3.79 -5.97
N ASP A 207 14.85 -3.71 -5.42
CA ASP A 207 13.97 -2.56 -5.58
C ASP A 207 14.59 -1.30 -4.96
N ARG A 208 15.20 -1.41 -3.77
CA ARG A 208 15.85 -0.28 -3.11
C ARG A 208 16.99 0.27 -3.94
N GLU A 209 17.83 -0.59 -4.53
CA GLU A 209 18.91 -0.15 -5.42
C GLU A 209 18.37 0.57 -6.66
N LYS A 210 17.30 0.05 -7.27
CA LYS A 210 16.69 0.67 -8.45
C LYS A 210 15.98 1.99 -8.12
N TYR A 211 15.35 2.10 -6.95
CA TYR A 211 14.77 3.37 -6.52
C TYR A 211 15.85 4.40 -6.16
N ILE A 212 16.99 4.00 -5.58
CA ILE A 212 18.13 4.91 -5.42
C ILE A 212 18.61 5.41 -6.79
N GLU A 213 18.75 4.51 -7.77
CA GLU A 213 19.12 4.89 -9.14
C GLU A 213 18.11 5.88 -9.75
N LEU A 214 16.81 5.63 -9.59
CA LEU A 214 15.74 6.53 -10.04
C LEU A 214 15.87 7.92 -9.39
N LEU A 215 15.96 7.96 -8.07
CA LEU A 215 16.05 9.20 -7.29
C LEU A 215 17.32 9.99 -7.61
N GLN A 216 18.45 9.33 -7.89
CA GLN A 216 19.68 10.00 -8.32
C GLN A 216 19.54 10.65 -9.69
N ARG A 217 18.82 9.99 -10.61
CA ARG A 217 18.60 10.50 -11.97
C ARG A 217 17.59 11.65 -12.02
N LYS A 218 16.53 11.56 -11.22
CA LYS A 218 15.40 12.51 -11.22
C LYS A 218 15.61 13.64 -10.23
N ASN A 219 16.45 13.42 -9.21
CA ASN A 219 16.81 14.37 -8.16
C ASN A 219 15.61 15.16 -7.58
N PRO A 220 14.52 14.49 -7.16
CA PRO A 220 13.34 15.16 -6.63
C PRO A 220 13.64 15.80 -5.27
N LYS A 221 12.87 16.84 -4.94
CA LYS A 221 12.90 17.45 -3.60
C LYS A 221 12.01 16.72 -2.61
N VAL A 222 10.93 16.12 -3.11
CA VAL A 222 9.94 15.38 -2.32
C VAL A 222 9.32 14.27 -3.16
N VAL A 223 8.96 13.17 -2.51
CA VAL A 223 8.24 12.04 -3.10
C VAL A 223 6.88 11.90 -2.42
N PHE A 224 5.81 11.90 -3.20
CA PHE A 224 4.50 11.47 -2.75
C PHE A 224 4.25 10.03 -3.17
N LEU A 225 3.60 9.25 -2.32
CA LEU A 225 3.20 7.89 -2.67
C LEU A 225 1.85 7.51 -2.04
N VAL A 226 1.16 6.56 -2.65
CA VAL A 226 -0.02 5.92 -2.06
C VAL A 226 0.37 4.51 -1.57
N VAL A 227 0.07 4.19 -0.31
CA VAL A 227 0.38 2.89 0.34
C VAL A 227 1.86 2.65 0.64
N ALA A 228 2.41 3.28 1.69
CA ALA A 228 3.84 3.18 2.03
C ALA A 228 4.25 1.79 2.52
N TYR A 229 3.36 1.12 3.25
CA TYR A 229 3.65 -0.22 3.77
C TYR A 229 3.77 -1.28 2.66
N GLU A 230 3.34 -1.01 1.42
CA GLU A 230 3.60 -1.85 0.25
C GLU A 230 4.85 -1.39 -0.54
N ASN A 231 5.32 -0.16 -0.31
CA ASN A 231 6.41 0.49 -1.04
C ASN A 231 7.66 0.73 -0.17
N LYS A 232 7.96 -0.18 0.77
CA LYS A 232 9.05 -0.04 1.76
C LYS A 232 10.44 0.17 1.16
N ALA A 233 10.71 -0.41 0.00
CA ALA A 233 11.98 -0.22 -0.72
C ALA A 233 12.16 1.23 -1.21
N LEU A 234 11.07 1.88 -1.65
CA LEU A 234 11.07 3.30 -2.03
C LEU A 234 11.27 4.19 -0.80
N VAL A 235 10.57 3.90 0.30
CA VAL A 235 10.75 4.61 1.58
C VAL A 235 12.22 4.54 2.03
N ALA A 236 12.79 3.34 2.05
CA ALA A 236 14.20 3.13 2.41
C ALA A 236 15.18 3.85 1.47
N ALA A 237 14.86 3.94 0.16
CA ALA A 237 15.67 4.66 -0.81
C ALA A 237 15.62 6.18 -0.58
N CYS A 238 14.42 6.75 -0.33
CA CYS A 238 14.24 8.17 -0.05
C CYS A 238 14.99 8.59 1.21
N LYS A 239 14.84 7.83 2.32
CA LYS A 239 15.57 8.10 3.57
C LYS A 239 17.08 8.04 3.38
N LYS A 240 17.60 7.03 2.67
CA LYS A 240 19.04 6.93 2.35
C LYS A 240 19.55 8.16 1.59
N MET A 241 18.70 8.74 0.75
CA MET A 241 19.04 9.91 -0.07
C MET A 241 18.67 11.24 0.59
N ASN A 242 18.14 11.22 1.81
CA ASN A 242 17.64 12.40 2.52
C ASN A 242 16.60 13.18 1.69
N ILE A 243 15.70 12.46 1.02
CA ILE A 243 14.57 13.00 0.27
C ILE A 243 13.31 12.74 1.09
N GLU A 244 12.54 13.80 1.37
CA GLU A 244 11.29 13.70 2.13
C GLU A 244 10.28 12.84 1.38
N ILE A 245 9.67 11.88 2.08
CA ILE A 245 8.68 10.97 1.55
C ILE A 245 7.35 11.06 2.30
N ILE A 246 6.29 11.35 1.57
CA ILE A 246 4.97 11.68 2.10
C ILE A 246 3.95 10.67 1.57
N GLU A 247 3.28 9.95 2.46
CA GLU A 247 2.19 9.05 2.12
C GLU A 247 0.86 9.80 2.01
N LEU A 248 0.11 9.53 0.95
CA LEU A 248 -1.29 9.91 0.80
C LEU A 248 -2.16 8.79 1.35
N GLN A 249 -3.05 9.11 2.29
CA GLN A 249 -3.96 8.13 2.84
C GLN A 249 -4.82 7.52 1.72
N HIS A 250 -4.88 6.19 1.68
CA HIS A 250 -5.64 5.45 0.67
C HIS A 250 -6.93 4.82 1.24
N GLY A 251 -7.00 4.64 2.56
CA GLY A 251 -8.00 3.78 3.18
C GLY A 251 -8.09 3.97 4.70
N THR A 252 -8.88 3.11 5.34
CA THR A 252 -9.10 3.19 6.80
C THR A 252 -7.84 2.76 7.55
N ILE A 253 -7.42 3.60 8.49
CA ILE A 253 -6.34 3.29 9.44
C ILE A 253 -6.97 2.87 10.78
N SER A 254 -6.51 1.78 11.37
CA SER A 254 -7.04 1.31 12.66
C SER A 254 -5.91 0.82 13.55
N PRO A 255 -6.15 0.68 14.88
CA PRO A 255 -5.17 0.11 15.79
C PRO A 255 -4.75 -1.31 15.42
N TYR A 256 -5.52 -2.03 14.60
CA TYR A 256 -5.24 -3.39 14.15
C TYR A 256 -4.76 -3.48 12.70
N HIS A 257 -4.38 -2.35 12.09
CA HIS A 257 -3.78 -2.33 10.76
C HIS A 257 -2.25 -2.32 10.89
N LEU A 258 -1.58 -3.47 10.69
CA LEU A 258 -0.13 -3.59 10.90
C LEU A 258 0.75 -2.81 9.91
N GLY A 259 0.16 -2.23 8.85
CA GLY A 259 0.85 -1.23 8.03
C GLY A 259 1.09 0.11 8.74
N TYR A 260 0.33 0.43 9.79
CA TYR A 260 0.40 1.72 10.51
C TYR A 260 0.55 1.57 12.02
N SER A 261 0.13 0.45 12.59
CA SER A 261 0.10 0.23 14.05
C SER A 261 1.42 -0.35 14.57
N TYR A 262 2.12 0.45 15.36
CA TYR A 262 3.36 0.16 16.06
C TYR A 262 3.22 0.62 17.53
N PRO A 263 2.63 -0.22 18.40
CA PRO A 263 2.60 0.07 19.84
C PRO A 263 4.02 0.31 20.39
N GLU A 264 4.17 1.20 21.38
CA GLU A 264 5.47 1.67 21.87
C GLU A 264 6.43 0.53 22.25
N ASN A 265 5.93 -0.52 22.89
CA ASN A 265 6.70 -1.70 23.28
C ASN A 265 7.27 -2.48 22.09
N THR A 266 6.65 -2.41 20.91
CA THR A 266 7.16 -3.09 19.70
C THR A 266 8.24 -2.28 18.98
N MET A 267 8.45 -1.03 19.38
CA MET A 267 9.48 -0.14 18.84
C MET A 267 10.75 -0.09 19.70
N LYS A 268 10.82 -0.87 20.78
CA LYS A 268 12.00 -0.89 21.66
C LYS A 268 13.13 -1.74 21.10
N PHE A 269 14.35 -1.26 21.29
CA PHE A 269 15.59 -1.99 21.06
C PHE A 269 16.58 -1.62 22.16
N ASN A 270 17.02 -2.60 22.96
CA ASN A 270 17.82 -2.38 24.17
C ASN A 270 17.18 -1.33 25.11
N ASP A 271 15.88 -1.48 25.39
CA ASP A 271 15.06 -0.58 26.23
C ASP A 271 14.87 0.87 25.74
N GLU A 272 15.39 1.21 24.55
CA GLU A 272 15.20 2.52 23.92
C GLU A 272 14.18 2.44 22.76
N ILE A 273 13.30 3.43 22.65
CA ILE A 273 12.42 3.55 21.48
C ILE A 273 13.27 3.96 20.27
N LYS A 274 13.15 3.21 19.17
CA LYS A 274 13.84 3.47 17.90
C LYS A 274 12.82 3.65 16.77
N ASP A 275 13.23 4.42 15.77
CA ASP A 275 12.41 4.70 14.59
C ASP A 275 12.12 3.44 13.77
N ILE A 276 10.96 3.41 13.12
CA ILE A 276 10.62 2.39 12.13
C ILE A 276 11.19 2.80 10.77
N GLU A 277 12.23 2.08 10.38
CA GLU A 277 13.07 2.34 9.20
C GLU A 277 12.26 2.50 7.91
N TYR A 278 11.26 1.65 7.69
CA TYR A 278 10.47 1.65 6.46
C TYR A 278 9.10 2.34 6.58
N PHE A 279 8.98 3.31 7.50
CA PHE A 279 7.82 4.18 7.63
C PHE A 279 8.03 5.54 6.93
N PRO A 280 7.01 6.14 6.27
CA PRO A 280 7.15 7.45 5.62
C PRO A 280 7.42 8.57 6.63
N ASP A 281 7.94 9.71 6.15
CA ASP A 281 8.24 10.85 7.03
C ASP A 281 6.95 11.55 7.47
N LYS A 282 5.94 11.61 6.58
CA LYS A 282 4.64 12.25 6.80
C LYS A 282 3.50 11.46 6.18
N ILE A 283 2.30 11.66 6.71
CA ILE A 283 1.05 11.16 6.14
C ILE A 283 0.11 12.33 5.91
N LEU A 284 -0.41 12.48 4.69
CA LEU A 284 -1.55 13.33 4.43
C LEU A 284 -2.84 12.52 4.57
N SER A 285 -3.62 12.86 5.58
CA SER A 285 -4.80 12.13 6.03
C SER A 285 -6.10 12.82 5.64
N PHE A 286 -7.20 12.07 5.64
CA PHE A 286 -8.52 12.58 5.27
C PHE A 286 -9.16 13.49 6.34
N GLY A 287 -8.51 13.74 7.47
CA GLY A 287 -9.12 14.44 8.60
C GLY A 287 -8.34 14.31 9.91
N ASP A 288 -8.59 15.21 10.85
CA ASP A 288 -7.92 15.23 12.16
C ASP A 288 -8.14 13.95 13.00
N TYR A 289 -9.24 13.22 12.76
CA TYR A 289 -9.50 11.93 13.41
C TYR A 289 -8.31 10.95 13.23
N TRP A 290 -7.69 10.96 12.06
CA TRP A 290 -6.66 9.98 11.72
C TRP A 290 -5.34 10.21 12.45
N LYS A 291 -5.08 11.42 12.97
CA LYS A 291 -3.85 11.74 13.72
C LYS A 291 -3.62 10.83 14.92
N ASN A 292 -4.71 10.32 15.52
CA ASN A 292 -4.67 9.48 16.71
C ASN A 292 -5.40 8.15 16.50
N ALA A 293 -5.66 7.74 15.25
CA ALA A 293 -6.45 6.55 14.95
C ALA A 293 -5.72 5.23 15.23
N CYS A 294 -4.39 5.25 15.33
CA CYS A 294 -3.57 4.09 15.70
C CYS A 294 -2.25 4.55 16.37
N PRO A 295 -1.49 3.66 17.03
CA PRO A 295 -0.17 3.99 17.53
C PRO A 295 0.81 4.08 16.34
N PHE A 296 0.98 5.29 15.78
CA PHE A 296 1.92 5.54 14.68
C PHE A 296 3.36 5.59 15.21
N PRO A 297 4.36 5.20 14.38
CA PRO A 297 5.78 5.34 14.71
C PRO A 297 6.34 6.71 14.31
N ILE A 298 5.47 7.71 14.12
CA ILE A 298 5.83 9.11 13.83
C ILE A 298 4.95 10.02 14.68
N ASP A 299 5.45 11.24 14.94
CA ASP A 299 4.71 12.24 15.68
C ASP A 299 3.40 12.64 14.98
N SER A 300 2.37 12.91 15.77
CA SER A 300 1.06 13.33 15.25
C SER A 300 1.10 14.63 14.42
N GLU A 301 2.13 15.46 14.61
CA GLU A 301 2.38 16.67 13.82
C GLU A 301 2.75 16.36 12.36
N ASN A 302 3.32 15.17 12.11
CA ASN A 302 3.65 14.66 10.78
C ASN A 302 2.46 13.95 10.11
N ILE A 303 1.30 13.90 10.77
CA ILE A 303 0.03 13.42 10.21
C ILE A 303 -0.83 14.65 9.92
N ILE A 304 -0.83 15.09 8.67
CA ILE A 304 -1.43 16.36 8.26
C ILE A 304 -2.83 16.08 7.73
N SER A 305 -3.85 16.76 8.26
CA SER A 305 -5.21 16.67 7.75
C SER A 305 -5.35 17.48 6.46
N MET A 306 -5.68 16.82 5.35
CA MET A 306 -5.88 17.46 4.04
C MET A 306 -7.28 17.30 3.46
N GLY A 307 -8.13 16.47 4.07
CA GLY A 307 -9.42 16.07 3.48
C GLY A 307 -9.25 15.00 2.41
N PHE A 308 -10.31 14.74 1.64
CA PHE A 308 -10.28 13.79 0.54
C PHE A 308 -10.84 14.47 -0.72
N PRO A 309 -9.99 15.09 -1.57
CA PRO A 309 -10.42 15.94 -2.67
C PRO A 309 -11.47 15.29 -3.59
N TYR A 310 -11.26 14.01 -3.95
CA TYR A 310 -12.21 13.27 -4.78
C TYR A 310 -13.61 13.16 -4.13
N PHE A 311 -13.68 12.88 -2.83
CA PHE A 311 -14.95 12.79 -2.12
C PHE A 311 -15.63 14.16 -2.02
N GLU A 312 -14.85 15.20 -1.73
CA GLU A 312 -15.35 16.57 -1.62
C GLU A 312 -15.92 17.09 -2.96
N GLU A 313 -15.23 16.83 -4.07
CA GLU A 313 -15.71 17.20 -5.41
C GLU A 313 -16.98 16.44 -5.79
N ASN A 314 -17.01 15.12 -5.60
CA ASN A 314 -18.22 14.33 -5.87
C ASN A 314 -19.40 14.76 -4.98
N SER A 315 -19.14 15.10 -3.72
CA SER A 315 -20.20 15.52 -2.79
C SER A 315 -20.94 16.77 -3.27
N LYS A 316 -20.23 17.73 -3.88
CA LYS A 316 -20.83 18.96 -4.43
C LYS A 316 -21.81 18.65 -5.55
N THR A 317 -21.44 17.71 -6.45
CA THR A 317 -22.31 17.27 -7.55
C THR A 317 -23.60 16.65 -7.02
N TYR A 318 -23.52 15.75 -6.05
CA TYR A 318 -24.71 15.10 -5.49
C TYR A 318 -25.57 16.06 -4.65
N MET A 319 -24.97 17.00 -3.93
CA MET A 319 -25.72 18.05 -3.22
C MET A 319 -26.52 18.91 -4.20
N LYS A 320 -25.93 19.33 -5.31
CA LYS A 320 -26.63 20.09 -6.35
C LYS A 320 -27.81 19.33 -6.94
N ILE A 321 -27.65 18.04 -7.24
CA ILE A 321 -28.75 17.19 -7.74
C ILE A 321 -29.89 17.11 -6.72
N ALA A 322 -29.57 16.99 -5.43
CA ALA A 322 -30.57 16.96 -4.37
C ALA A 322 -31.32 18.31 -4.26
N GLU A 323 -30.62 19.43 -4.38
CA GLU A 323 -31.21 20.77 -4.37
C GLU A 323 -32.15 20.99 -5.58
N GLU A 324 -31.73 20.59 -6.78
CA GLU A 324 -32.54 20.72 -8.00
C GLU A 324 -33.85 19.92 -7.91
N LYS A 325 -33.81 18.68 -7.40
CA LYS A 325 -35.01 17.86 -7.17
C LYS A 325 -35.99 18.48 -6.18
N ASN A 326 -35.46 19.12 -5.12
CA ASN A 326 -36.28 19.81 -4.13
C ASN A 326 -36.96 21.07 -4.72
N LEU A 327 -36.31 21.75 -5.67
CA LEU A 327 -36.84 22.95 -6.35
C LEU A 327 -37.91 22.62 -7.41
N GLU A 328 -37.81 21.48 -8.08
CA GLU A 328 -38.77 21.03 -9.11
C GLU A 328 -40.12 20.53 -8.55
N GLY A 329 -40.31 20.56 -7.24
CA GLY A 329 -41.60 20.22 -6.62
C GLY A 329 -41.92 18.72 -6.66
N GLU A 330 -40.92 17.85 -6.87
CA GLU A 330 -41.05 16.39 -6.76
C GLU A 330 -41.28 15.89 -5.31
N ASN A 331 -41.53 16.81 -4.36
CA ASN A 331 -41.85 16.55 -2.95
C ASN A 331 -43.17 15.77 -2.70
N ASN A 332 -43.85 15.29 -3.76
CA ASN A 332 -45.05 14.45 -3.66
C ASN A 332 -44.78 12.96 -3.88
N GLN A 333 -43.55 12.55 -4.18
CA GLN A 333 -43.16 11.15 -3.96
C GLN A 333 -42.93 10.98 -2.47
N THR A 334 -43.68 10.07 -1.84
CA THR A 334 -43.34 9.53 -0.53
C THR A 334 -41.84 9.29 -0.49
N GLU A 335 -41.11 9.82 0.51
CA GLU A 335 -39.70 9.46 0.71
C GLU A 335 -39.64 7.94 0.88
N ASP A 336 -39.45 7.23 -0.23
CA ASP A 336 -39.29 5.79 -0.23
C ASP A 336 -38.05 5.54 0.62
N LYS A 337 -38.25 4.90 1.77
CA LYS A 337 -37.18 4.64 2.74
C LYS A 337 -36.09 3.84 2.02
N GLN A 338 -34.97 4.50 1.73
CA GLN A 338 -33.85 3.88 1.06
C GLN A 338 -32.90 3.26 2.09
N ILE A 339 -32.57 1.98 1.91
CA ILE A 339 -31.54 1.30 2.68
C ILE A 339 -30.35 1.04 1.76
N LEU A 340 -29.17 1.59 2.12
CA LEU A 340 -27.92 1.38 1.40
C LEU A 340 -27.09 0.29 2.09
N PHE A 341 -26.76 -0.78 1.37
CA PHE A 341 -25.85 -1.82 1.83
C PHE A 341 -24.47 -1.63 1.20
N ILE A 342 -23.48 -1.24 2.01
CA ILE A 342 -22.08 -1.15 1.59
C ILE A 342 -21.34 -2.38 2.11
N SER A 343 -20.81 -3.20 1.21
CA SER A 343 -20.18 -4.46 1.55
C SER A 343 -18.78 -4.58 0.96
N GLN A 344 -17.91 -5.29 1.68
CA GLN A 344 -16.58 -5.71 1.23
C GLN A 344 -16.49 -7.23 1.25
N GLY A 345 -15.59 -7.81 0.47
CA GLY A 345 -15.47 -9.27 0.32
C GLY A 345 -15.39 -10.03 1.66
N VAL A 346 -14.73 -9.43 2.66
CA VAL A 346 -14.53 -10.02 4.00
C VAL A 346 -15.84 -10.28 4.76
N ILE A 347 -16.88 -9.44 4.58
CA ILE A 347 -18.16 -9.54 5.29
C ILE A 347 -19.35 -9.76 4.36
N GLY A 348 -19.08 -10.06 3.09
CA GLY A 348 -20.07 -10.07 2.01
C GLY A 348 -21.23 -11.02 2.23
N LYS A 349 -20.95 -12.27 2.63
CA LYS A 349 -21.99 -13.27 2.90
C LYS A 349 -22.91 -12.90 4.05
N TYR A 350 -22.33 -12.29 5.10
CA TYR A 350 -23.10 -11.84 6.25
C TYR A 350 -24.02 -10.69 5.87
N LEU A 351 -23.47 -9.67 5.21
CA LEU A 351 -24.25 -8.52 4.76
C LEU A 351 -25.29 -8.88 3.70
N SER A 352 -25.02 -9.84 2.81
CA SER A 352 -26.01 -10.29 1.83
C SER A 352 -27.19 -11.00 2.50
N LYS A 353 -26.94 -11.76 3.57
CA LYS A 353 -28.02 -12.38 4.35
C LYS A 353 -28.85 -11.31 5.06
N LEU A 354 -28.21 -10.34 5.70
CA LEU A 354 -28.91 -9.21 6.34
C LEU A 354 -29.75 -8.43 5.32
N ALA A 355 -29.20 -8.17 4.13
CA ALA A 355 -29.92 -7.48 3.06
C ALA A 355 -31.17 -8.26 2.62
N TYR A 356 -31.07 -9.58 2.48
CA TYR A 356 -32.22 -10.43 2.16
C TYR A 356 -33.27 -10.46 3.27
N GLU A 357 -32.87 -10.44 4.55
CA GLU A 357 -33.79 -10.43 5.69
C GLU A 357 -34.47 -9.07 5.92
N THR A 358 -33.85 -7.98 5.43
CA THR A 358 -34.34 -6.61 5.61
C THR A 358 -35.21 -6.14 4.43
N ALA A 359 -35.06 -6.77 3.26
CA ALA A 359 -35.87 -6.54 2.06
C ALA A 359 -37.20 -7.32 2.14
#